data_AF-A0A5J4PU81-F1
#
_entry.id   AF-A0A5J4PU81-F1
#
_cell.length_a   1.000
_cell.length_b   1.000
_cell.length_c   1.000
_cell.angle_alpha   90.00
_cell.angle_beta   90.00
_cell.angle_gamma   90.00
#
_symmetry.space_group_name_H-M   'P 1'
#
loop_
_entity.id
_entity.type
_entity.pdbx_description
1 polymer ?
#
loop_
_entity_poly.entity_id
_entity_poly.type
_entity_poly.pdbx_seq_one_letter_code
_entity_poly.pdbx_strand_id
1 'polypeptide(L)'
;MTISDERVYKLLRECITGGLAAVFHRENIAGKSHINELTYDEQSNKVISQDNENVTTHVFALDGNSLYPSSYSSVKNENIPYTDHRMYMAGRSRFYSEKPYVIKNCIDQRKEIFVAKVKGYFPKSEYNNLLALPPIFRNIEIQNKEEVIGEYMYSQAQKHSLPMTKKDRKLTTLLD
;
A
#
# COMPACT_ATOMS: atom_id res chain seq x y z
N MET A 1 -10.13 22.97 10.61
CA MET A 1 -10.37 21.52 10.41
C MET A 1 -10.71 20.96 11.76
N THR A 2 -11.99 20.68 12.04
CA THR A 2 -12.39 20.31 13.41
C THR A 2 -13.10 18.96 13.35
N ILE A 3 -12.29 17.89 13.33
CA ILE A 3 -12.77 16.55 13.65
C ILE A 3 -12.84 16.50 15.17
N SER A 4 -14.03 16.70 15.74
CA SER A 4 -14.25 16.70 17.19
C SER A 4 -14.58 15.30 17.73
N ASP A 5 -15.04 14.38 16.87
CA ASP A 5 -15.33 13.00 17.26
C ASP A 5 -14.05 12.15 17.19
N GLU A 6 -13.62 11.63 18.34
CA GLU A 6 -12.42 10.80 18.47
C GLU A 6 -12.49 9.52 17.62
N ARG A 7 -13.68 8.93 17.44
CA ARG A 7 -13.86 7.72 16.63
C ARG A 7 -13.60 8.01 15.16
N VAL A 8 -14.13 9.14 14.68
CA VAL A 8 -13.87 9.62 13.32
C VAL A 8 -12.40 9.94 13.13
N TYR A 9 -11.79 10.61 14.12
CA TYR A 9 -10.35 10.89 14.08
C TYR A 9 -9.52 9.60 13.99
N LYS A 10 -9.81 8.60 14.83
CA LYS A 10 -9.15 7.29 14.79
C LYS A 10 -9.34 6.58 13.46
N LEU A 11 -10.57 6.54 12.93
CA LEU A 11 -10.87 5.95 11.63
C LEU A 11 -10.05 6.58 10.50
N LEU A 12 -9.99 7.92 10.45
CA LEU A 12 -9.23 8.63 9.43
C LEU A 12 -7.72 8.44 9.59
N ARG A 13 -7.22 8.32 10.82
CA ARG A 13 -5.80 8.12 11.13
C ARG A 13 -5.32 6.68 10.96
N GLU A 14 -6.21 5.70 10.99
CA GLU A 14 -5.85 4.27 11.00
C GLU A 14 -5.01 3.86 9.78
N CYS A 15 -5.32 4.45 8.61
CA CYS A 15 -4.66 4.17 7.34
C CYS A 15 -3.72 5.29 6.86
N ILE A 16 -3.52 6.35 7.64
CA ILE A 16 -2.57 7.41 7.28
C ILE A 16 -1.16 6.92 7.57
N THR A 17 -0.36 6.82 6.52
CA THR A 17 1.06 6.46 6.58
C THR A 17 1.92 7.55 5.96
N GLY A 18 3.23 7.47 6.18
CA GLY A 18 4.20 8.35 5.53
C GLY A 18 4.43 7.98 4.05
N GLY A 19 5.53 8.46 3.49
CA GLY A 19 5.94 8.12 2.13
C GLY A 19 6.17 6.61 1.95
N LEU A 20 5.90 6.13 0.73
CA LEU A 20 6.19 4.77 0.33
C LEU A 20 7.66 4.64 -0.08
N ALA A 21 8.38 3.70 0.52
CA ALA A 21 9.71 3.29 0.09
C ALA A 21 9.74 1.76 0.01
N ALA A 22 9.86 1.23 -1.21
CA ALA A 22 9.88 -0.20 -1.48
C ALA A 22 10.98 -0.51 -2.51
N VAL A 23 11.65 -1.65 -2.33
CA VAL A 23 12.65 -2.17 -3.27
C VAL A 23 12.15 -3.53 -3.73
N PHE A 24 11.77 -3.64 -5.00
CA PHE A 24 11.28 -4.88 -5.58
C PHE A 24 12.41 -5.75 -6.15
N HIS A 25 13.48 -5.13 -6.66
CA HIS A 25 14.68 -5.80 -7.15
C HIS A 25 15.93 -5.12 -6.60
N ARG A 26 16.88 -5.93 -6.13
CA ARG A 26 18.15 -5.43 -5.57
C ARG A 26 19.12 -4.98 -6.65
N GLU A 27 18.96 -5.50 -7.87
CA GLU A 27 19.82 -5.23 -9.02
C GLU A 27 18.96 -5.11 -10.29
N ASN A 28 19.02 -3.96 -10.93
CA ASN A 28 18.37 -3.70 -12.23
C ASN A 28 19.42 -3.15 -13.19
N ILE A 29 20.08 -4.03 -13.92
CA ILE A 29 21.13 -3.68 -14.88
C ILE A 29 20.63 -3.92 -16.30
N ALA A 30 20.69 -2.87 -17.10
CA ALA A 30 20.38 -2.94 -18.52
C ALA A 30 21.23 -4.00 -19.23
N GLY A 31 20.57 -4.87 -20.01
CA GLY A 31 21.19 -5.97 -20.76
C GLY A 31 21.64 -7.16 -19.90
N LYS A 32 21.38 -7.18 -18.59
CA LYS A 32 21.78 -8.28 -17.69
C LYS A 32 20.65 -8.80 -16.81
N SER A 33 19.89 -7.90 -16.17
CA SER A 33 18.84 -8.31 -15.24
C SER A 33 17.59 -8.76 -16.00
N HIS A 34 17.15 -9.99 -15.73
CA HIS A 34 15.88 -10.50 -16.22
C HIS A 34 14.69 -9.86 -15.48
N ILE A 35 13.54 -9.77 -16.15
CA ILE A 35 12.31 -9.28 -15.53
C ILE A 35 11.73 -10.41 -14.68
N ASN A 36 11.49 -10.14 -13.40
CA ASN A 36 10.89 -11.08 -12.49
C ASN A 36 9.35 -11.04 -12.60
N GLU A 37 8.74 -12.20 -12.57
CA GLU A 37 7.29 -12.38 -12.53
C GLU A 37 6.89 -13.13 -11.26
N LEU A 38 5.79 -12.67 -10.65
CA LEU A 38 5.16 -13.33 -9.51
C LEU A 38 3.94 -14.10 -10.00
N THR A 39 3.86 -15.38 -9.63
CA THR A 39 2.70 -16.23 -9.90
C THR A 39 2.27 -16.95 -8.63
N TYR A 40 1.00 -16.86 -8.28
CA TYR A 40 0.37 -17.63 -7.23
C TYR A 40 0.03 -19.03 -7.76
N ASP A 41 0.62 -20.04 -7.13
CA ASP A 41 0.29 -21.45 -7.32
C ASP A 41 -0.70 -21.90 -6.24
N GLU A 42 -1.91 -22.25 -6.69
CA GLU A 42 -2.98 -22.69 -5.80
C GLU A 42 -2.70 -24.07 -5.18
N GLN A 43 -1.95 -24.95 -5.85
CA GLN A 43 -1.65 -26.29 -5.34
C GLN A 43 -0.70 -26.25 -4.15
N SER A 44 0.40 -25.50 -4.27
CA SER A 44 1.33 -25.32 -3.16
C SER A 44 0.93 -24.21 -2.19
N ASN A 45 -0.08 -23.40 -2.55
CA ASN A 45 -0.51 -22.19 -1.83
C ASN A 45 0.67 -21.24 -1.57
N LYS A 46 1.43 -20.96 -2.63
CA LYS A 46 2.64 -20.11 -2.58
C LYS A 46 2.65 -19.13 -3.74
N VAL A 47 3.36 -18.03 -3.52
CA VAL A 47 3.75 -17.12 -4.59
C VAL A 47 5.15 -17.50 -5.05
N ILE A 48 5.27 -17.82 -6.33
CA ILE A 48 6.50 -18.17 -7.01
C ILE A 48 7.03 -16.90 -7.67
N SER A 49 8.27 -16.56 -7.35
CA SER A 49 9.02 -15.49 -8.02
C SER A 49 10.00 -16.14 -8.97
N GLN A 50 9.88 -15.85 -10.26
CA GLN A 50 10.72 -16.44 -11.29
C GLN A 50 11.06 -15.40 -12.37
N ASP A 51 12.26 -15.51 -12.92
CA ASP A 51 12.69 -14.64 -14.00
C ASP A 51 12.11 -15.13 -15.33
N ASN A 52 11.57 -14.21 -16.12
CA ASN A 52 11.14 -14.49 -17.48
C ASN A 52 12.31 -14.33 -18.47
N GLU A 53 12.07 -14.64 -19.74
CA GLU A 53 13.09 -14.52 -20.80
C GLU A 53 13.42 -13.06 -21.18
N ASN A 54 12.62 -12.09 -20.73
CA ASN A 54 12.83 -10.70 -21.05
C ASN A 54 13.93 -10.11 -20.18
N VAL A 55 14.83 -9.35 -20.79
CA VAL A 55 15.91 -8.66 -20.11
C VAL A 55 15.60 -7.17 -20.05
N THR A 56 15.85 -6.57 -18.90
CA THR A 56 15.76 -5.12 -18.71
C THR A 56 16.66 -4.43 -19.71
N THR A 57 16.12 -3.56 -20.57
CA THR A 57 16.92 -2.87 -21.59
C THR A 57 17.29 -1.44 -21.18
N HIS A 58 16.43 -0.79 -20.40
CA HIS A 58 16.59 0.61 -19.97
C HIS A 58 16.16 0.74 -18.51
N VAL A 59 16.83 1.61 -17.78
CA VAL A 59 16.47 1.98 -16.41
C VAL A 59 16.35 3.49 -16.37
N PHE A 60 15.21 4.00 -15.92
CA PHE A 60 14.95 5.42 -15.75
C PHE A 60 14.46 5.68 -14.33
N ALA A 61 14.83 6.84 -13.80
CA ALA A 61 14.31 7.34 -12.54
C ALA A 61 13.27 8.43 -12.85
N LEU A 62 12.08 8.28 -12.28
CA LEU A 62 11.05 9.31 -12.29
C LEU A 62 10.95 9.90 -10.90
N ASP A 63 10.89 11.22 -10.82
CA ASP A 63 10.64 11.94 -9.57
C ASP A 63 9.44 12.88 -9.73
N GLY A 64 8.66 12.98 -8.67
CA GLY A 64 7.48 13.83 -8.61
C GLY A 64 7.85 15.26 -8.27
N ASN A 65 7.60 16.19 -9.19
CA ASN A 65 7.75 17.61 -8.91
C ASN A 65 6.75 18.05 -7.83
N SER A 66 7.26 18.29 -6.62
CA SER A 66 6.43 18.67 -5.47
C SER A 66 5.29 17.66 -5.22
N LEU A 67 5.63 16.38 -4.98
CA LEU A 67 4.67 15.27 -4.84
C LEU A 67 3.44 15.59 -3.96
N TYR A 68 3.64 16.10 -2.74
CA TYR A 68 2.53 16.43 -1.85
C TYR A 68 1.72 17.65 -2.33
N PRO A 69 2.34 18.82 -2.61
CA PRO A 69 1.59 19.96 -3.15
C PRO A 69 0.82 19.65 -4.44
N SER A 70 1.42 18.91 -5.37
CA SER A 70 0.75 18.53 -6.62
C SER A 70 -0.46 17.62 -6.36
N SER A 71 -0.36 16.68 -5.41
CA SER A 71 -1.48 15.83 -5.00
C SER A 71 -2.63 16.62 -4.37
N TYR A 72 -2.34 17.61 -3.52
CA TYR A 72 -3.35 18.41 -2.81
C TYR A 72 -3.82 19.67 -3.57
N SER A 73 -3.27 19.92 -4.76
CA SER A 73 -3.56 21.10 -5.58
C SER A 73 -5.00 21.15 -6.14
N SER A 74 -5.76 20.06 -6.02
CA SER A 74 -7.08 19.89 -6.67
C SER A 74 -7.05 20.01 -8.20
N VAL A 75 -5.86 19.92 -8.81
CA VAL A 75 -5.68 19.78 -10.26
C VAL A 75 -6.34 18.48 -10.71
N LYS A 76 -7.03 18.54 -11.85
CA LYS A 76 -7.67 17.34 -12.42
C LYS A 76 -6.59 16.35 -12.90
N ASN A 77 -6.74 15.09 -12.49
CA ASN A 77 -5.91 13.97 -12.87
C ASN A 77 -6.80 12.86 -13.44
N GLU A 78 -6.60 12.52 -14.70
CA GLU A 78 -7.41 11.55 -15.44
C GLU A 78 -7.39 10.15 -14.79
N ASN A 79 -6.30 9.83 -14.08
CA ASN A 79 -6.10 8.54 -13.43
C ASN A 79 -6.97 8.33 -12.16
N ILE A 80 -7.74 9.34 -11.71
CA ILE A 80 -8.65 9.25 -10.55
C ILE A 80 -10.11 9.52 -10.94
N PRO A 81 -10.73 8.67 -11.78
CA PRO A 81 -12.05 8.94 -12.35
C PRO A 81 -13.19 8.97 -11.32
N TYR A 82 -13.01 8.33 -10.18
CA TYR A 82 -14.06 8.13 -9.17
C TYR A 82 -14.35 9.36 -8.30
N THR A 83 -13.56 10.43 -8.45
CA THR A 83 -13.65 11.64 -7.61
C THR A 83 -13.64 12.93 -8.45
N ASP A 84 -14.33 12.94 -9.60
CA ASP A 84 -14.28 14.05 -10.58
C ASP A 84 -12.82 14.41 -10.94
N HIS A 85 -11.98 13.39 -11.08
CA HIS A 85 -10.57 13.55 -11.39
C HIS A 85 -9.79 14.35 -10.34
N ARG A 86 -10.25 14.46 -9.09
CA ARG A 86 -9.62 15.29 -8.05
C ARG A 86 -9.33 14.54 -6.76
N MET A 87 -8.22 14.86 -6.13
CA MET A 87 -7.92 14.38 -4.78
C MET A 87 -8.52 15.34 -3.76
N TYR A 88 -9.38 14.83 -2.87
CA TYR A 88 -10.01 15.62 -1.81
C TYR A 88 -9.34 15.40 -0.47
N MET A 89 -9.14 16.48 0.27
CA MET A 89 -8.69 16.43 1.66
C MET A 89 -9.91 16.48 2.60
N ALA A 90 -9.89 15.64 3.65
CA ALA A 90 -10.98 15.60 4.62
C ALA A 90 -11.12 16.96 5.34
N GLY A 91 -12.27 17.61 5.21
CA GLY A 91 -12.55 18.91 5.83
C GLY A 91 -13.26 18.80 7.18
N ARG A 92 -14.52 18.35 7.16
CA ARG A 92 -15.37 18.14 8.34
C ARG A 92 -16.14 16.84 8.23
N SER A 93 -16.37 16.17 9.35
CA SER A 93 -17.31 15.05 9.41
C SER A 93 -18.74 15.57 9.51
N ARG A 94 -19.66 15.01 8.72
CA ARG A 94 -21.10 15.28 8.82
C ARG A 94 -21.80 14.24 9.68
N PHE A 95 -21.34 13.00 9.61
CA PHE A 95 -22.04 11.84 10.16
C PHE A 95 -21.07 10.67 10.39
N TYR A 96 -21.38 9.84 11.38
CA TYR A 96 -20.68 8.59 11.67
C TYR A 96 -21.70 7.51 12.01
N SER A 97 -21.52 6.31 11.47
CA SER A 97 -22.33 5.15 11.83
C SER A 97 -21.55 3.86 11.65
N GLU A 98 -21.84 2.90 12.53
CA GLU A 98 -21.39 1.51 12.43
C GLU A 98 -22.53 0.59 11.95
N LYS A 99 -23.74 1.13 11.76
CA LYS A 99 -24.92 0.35 11.39
C LYS A 99 -24.86 -0.02 9.89
N PRO A 100 -24.79 -1.31 9.51
CA PRO A 100 -24.58 -1.72 8.12
C PRO A 100 -25.62 -1.16 7.13
N TYR A 101 -26.89 -1.10 7.53
CA TYR A 101 -27.96 -0.59 6.67
C TYR A 101 -27.82 0.91 6.38
N VAL A 102 -27.28 1.69 7.32
CA VAL A 102 -27.03 3.12 7.11
C VAL A 102 -25.86 3.31 6.16
N ILE A 103 -24.77 2.57 6.38
CA ILE A 103 -23.58 2.57 5.51
C ILE A 103 -23.98 2.18 4.08
N LYS A 104 -24.75 1.09 3.92
CA LYS A 104 -25.23 0.64 2.61
C LYS A 104 -26.06 1.71 1.90
N ASN A 105 -26.99 2.35 2.60
CA ASN A 105 -27.80 3.43 2.03
C ASN A 105 -26.93 4.62 1.57
N CYS A 106 -25.89 4.99 2.33
CA CYS A 106 -24.94 6.03 1.90
C CYS A 106 -24.20 5.63 0.61
N ILE A 107 -23.73 4.38 0.52
CA ILE A 107 -23.05 3.85 -0.68
C ILE A 107 -24.00 3.87 -1.88
N ASP A 108 -25.22 3.35 -1.71
CA ASP A 108 -26.22 3.22 -2.78
C ASP A 108 -26.64 4.59 -3.34
N GLN A 109 -26.70 5.62 -2.48
CA GLN A 109 -27.05 6.97 -2.90
C GLN A 109 -25.95 7.67 -3.72
N ARG A 110 -24.67 7.36 -3.51
CA ARG A 110 -23.51 7.99 -4.19
C ARG A 110 -23.50 9.54 -4.16
N LYS A 111 -24.12 10.14 -3.14
CA LYS A 111 -24.29 11.61 -3.06
C LYS A 111 -23.16 12.33 -2.34
N GLU A 112 -22.47 11.64 -1.44
CA GLU A 112 -21.44 12.22 -0.58
C GLU A 112 -20.15 11.42 -0.65
N ILE A 113 -19.03 12.10 -0.40
CA ILE A 113 -17.75 11.43 -0.16
C ILE A 113 -17.80 10.85 1.26
N PHE A 114 -17.57 9.54 1.38
CA PHE A 114 -17.53 8.85 2.66
C PHE A 114 -16.23 8.05 2.80
N VAL A 115 -15.89 7.73 4.05
CA VAL A 115 -14.81 6.79 4.39
C VAL A 115 -15.47 5.60 5.07
N ALA A 116 -15.20 4.40 4.56
CA ALA A 116 -15.73 3.16 5.12
C ALA A 116 -14.60 2.17 5.38
N LYS A 117 -14.64 1.51 6.54
CA LYS A 117 -13.80 0.35 6.82
C LYS A 117 -14.57 -0.89 6.37
N VAL A 118 -14.05 -1.56 5.35
CA VAL A 118 -14.66 -2.77 4.79
C VAL A 118 -13.73 -3.95 4.97
N LYS A 119 -14.28 -5.13 5.27
CA LYS A 119 -13.56 -6.39 5.20
C LYS A 119 -13.75 -6.95 3.80
N GLY A 120 -12.77 -6.72 2.93
CA GLY A 120 -12.75 -7.26 1.57
C GLY A 120 -12.39 -8.74 1.56
N TYR A 121 -12.85 -9.45 0.54
CA TYR A 121 -12.40 -10.80 0.18
C TYR A 121 -12.14 -10.81 -1.32
N PHE A 122 -10.96 -11.30 -1.71
CA PHE A 122 -10.66 -11.60 -3.10
C PHE A 122 -10.69 -13.11 -3.28
N PRO A 123 -11.43 -13.64 -4.28
CA PRO A 123 -11.35 -15.06 -4.58
C PRO A 123 -9.94 -15.41 -5.07
N LYS A 124 -9.48 -16.62 -4.77
CA LYS A 124 -8.13 -17.10 -5.14
C LYS A 124 -7.84 -16.97 -6.64
N SER A 125 -8.87 -17.12 -7.48
CA SER A 125 -8.79 -16.93 -8.93
C SER A 125 -8.28 -15.55 -9.34
N GLU A 126 -8.45 -14.53 -8.49
CA GLU A 126 -8.01 -13.16 -8.77
C GLU A 126 -6.60 -12.87 -8.25
N TYR A 127 -5.97 -13.78 -7.49
CA TYR A 127 -4.69 -13.49 -6.84
C TYR A 127 -3.64 -13.08 -7.85
N ASN A 128 -3.49 -13.82 -8.96
CA ASN A 128 -2.55 -13.50 -10.04
C ASN A 128 -2.79 -12.11 -10.67
N ASN A 129 -4.05 -11.67 -10.80
CA ASN A 129 -4.37 -10.34 -11.31
C ASN A 129 -3.96 -9.23 -10.34
N LEU A 130 -3.87 -9.55 -9.05
CA LEU A 130 -3.54 -8.61 -7.98
C LEU A 130 -2.04 -8.63 -7.61
N LEU A 131 -1.26 -9.61 -8.08
CA LEU A 131 0.19 -9.69 -7.80
C LEU A 131 0.98 -8.53 -8.41
N ALA A 132 0.57 -8.06 -9.60
CA ALA A 132 1.18 -6.93 -10.28
C ALA A 132 0.73 -5.57 -9.72
N LEU A 133 -0.34 -5.54 -8.94
CA LEU A 133 -0.67 -4.32 -8.20
C LEU A 133 0.36 -4.17 -7.07
N PRO A 134 1.03 -3.01 -6.97
CA PRO A 134 1.75 -2.71 -5.77
C PRO A 134 0.76 -2.83 -4.61
N PRO A 135 1.22 -3.46 -3.55
CA PRO A 135 0.57 -4.57 -2.91
C PRO A 135 -0.63 -4.13 -2.11
N ILE A 136 -1.43 -5.11 -1.71
CA ILE A 136 -2.29 -4.97 -0.53
C ILE A 136 -1.39 -4.51 0.62
N PHE A 137 -1.40 -3.21 0.86
CA PHE A 137 -0.59 -2.59 1.88
C PHE A 137 -1.13 -3.02 3.23
N ARG A 138 -0.38 -3.88 3.91
CA ARG A 138 -0.76 -4.31 5.26
C ARG A 138 -0.06 -3.42 6.26
N ASN A 139 -0.86 -2.88 7.16
CA ASN A 139 -0.39 -2.18 8.33
C ASN A 139 -0.07 -3.22 9.42
N ILE A 140 1.17 -3.69 9.46
CA ILE A 140 1.60 -4.73 10.39
C ILE A 140 2.67 -4.22 11.36
N GLU A 141 2.76 -4.89 12.50
CA GLU A 141 3.83 -4.67 13.47
C GLU A 141 4.97 -5.64 13.18
N ILE A 142 6.13 -5.12 12.80
CA ILE A 142 7.33 -5.90 12.50
C ILE A 142 8.32 -5.73 13.65
N GLN A 143 8.92 -6.84 14.07
CA GLN A 143 10.05 -6.84 14.99
C GLN A 143 11.33 -7.10 14.19
N ASN A 144 12.41 -6.40 14.53
CA ASN A 144 13.72 -6.56 13.88
C ASN A 144 14.45 -7.83 14.37
N LYS A 145 13.76 -8.96 14.37
CA LYS A 145 14.37 -10.26 14.66
C LYS A 145 15.01 -10.83 13.41
N GLU A 146 16.06 -11.62 13.58
CA GLU A 146 16.81 -12.21 12.48
C GLU A 146 15.92 -13.06 11.57
N GLU A 147 14.98 -13.83 12.12
CA GLU A 147 14.05 -14.65 11.35
C GLU A 147 13.04 -13.82 10.51
N VAL A 148 12.89 -12.52 10.81
CA VAL A 148 11.94 -11.63 10.14
C VAL A 148 12.63 -10.78 9.06
N ILE A 149 13.82 -10.24 9.36
CA ILE A 149 14.53 -9.32 8.45
C ILE A 149 15.68 -10.00 7.68
N GLY A 150 16.02 -11.24 8.05
CA GLY A 150 17.12 -12.01 7.49
C GLY A 150 18.48 -11.66 8.10
N GLU A 151 19.39 -12.65 8.08
CA GLU A 151 20.74 -12.60 8.66
C GLU A 151 21.55 -11.36 8.21
N TYR A 152 21.54 -11.06 6.90
CA TYR A 152 22.29 -9.93 6.36
C TYR A 152 21.81 -8.60 6.96
N MET A 153 20.51 -8.34 6.96
CA MET A 153 19.97 -7.09 7.50
C MET A 153 20.17 -7.00 9.01
N TYR A 154 19.99 -8.13 9.70
CA TYR A 154 20.20 -8.24 11.14
C TYR A 154 21.66 -7.92 11.54
N SER A 155 22.64 -8.51 10.84
CA SER A 155 24.06 -8.25 11.09
C SER A 155 24.46 -6.80 10.80
N GLN A 156 23.97 -6.19 9.70
CA GLN A 156 24.21 -4.77 9.43
C GLN A 156 23.60 -3.89 10.53
N ALA A 157 22.37 -4.19 10.97
CA ALA A 157 21.71 -3.42 12.00
C ALA A 157 22.44 -3.50 13.34
N GLN A 158 22.95 -4.68 13.72
CA GLN A 158 23.83 -4.83 14.89
C GLN A 158 25.14 -4.06 14.74
N LYS A 159 25.82 -4.18 13.59
CA LYS A 159 27.09 -3.51 13.30
C LYS A 159 26.99 -1.99 13.43
N HIS A 160 25.84 -1.42 13.07
CA HIS A 160 25.57 0.02 13.12
C HIS A 160 24.78 0.44 14.36
N SER A 161 24.64 -0.41 15.37
CA SER A 161 23.94 -0.13 16.63
C SER A 161 22.51 0.39 16.44
N LEU A 162 21.80 -0.14 15.44
CA LEU A 162 20.40 0.22 15.19
C LEU A 162 19.48 -0.41 16.24
N PRO A 163 18.31 0.18 16.55
CA PRO A 163 17.37 -0.37 17.52
C PRO A 163 16.77 -1.71 17.06
N MET A 164 17.13 -2.82 17.72
CA MET A 164 16.70 -4.17 17.35
C MET A 164 15.48 -4.69 18.11
N THR A 165 15.22 -4.18 19.31
CA THR A 165 14.11 -4.62 20.17
C THR A 165 12.80 -3.88 19.90
N LYS A 166 12.83 -2.86 19.04
CA LYS A 166 11.68 -2.01 18.78
C LYS A 166 10.71 -2.70 17.82
N LYS A 167 9.45 -2.75 18.23
CA LYS A 167 8.32 -3.02 17.35
C LYS A 167 8.05 -1.77 16.53
N ASP A 168 8.24 -1.86 15.23
CA ASP A 168 7.90 -0.79 14.31
C ASP A 168 6.65 -1.17 13.53
N ARG A 169 5.70 -0.24 13.48
CA ARG A 169 4.57 -0.36 12.59
C ARG A 169 5.02 0.00 11.17
N LYS A 170 4.93 -0.95 10.25
CA LYS A 170 5.32 -0.76 8.85
C LYS A 170 4.10 -1.00 7.95
N LEU A 171 4.00 -0.16 6.93
CA LEU A 171 3.16 -0.42 5.78
C LEU A 171 4.02 -1.19 4.78
N THR A 172 3.71 -2.45 4.53
CA THR A 172 4.53 -3.27 3.64
C THR A 172 3.68 -4.14 2.73
N THR A 173 4.30 -4.55 1.64
CA THR A 173 3.90 -5.61 0.73
C THR A 173 3.90 -6.95 1.44
N LEU A 174 2.74 -7.61 1.54
CA LEU A 174 2.68 -9.02 1.92
C LEU A 174 1.64 -9.76 1.07
N LEU A 175 2.02 -10.95 0.65
CA LEU A 175 1.13 -11.98 0.11
C LEU A 175 1.10 -13.10 1.16
N ASP A 176 -0.09 -13.48 1.61
CA ASP A 176 -0.27 -14.57 2.59
C ASP A 176 -0.13 -15.94 1.92
#